data_AF-A0A527CUY7-F1
#
_entry.id   AF-A0A527CUY7-F1
#
_cell.length_a   1.000
_cell.length_b   1.000
_cell.length_c   1.000
_cell.angle_alpha   90.00
_cell.angle_beta   90.00
_cell.angle_gamma   90.00
#
_symmetry.space_group_name_H-M   'P 1'
#
loop_
_entity.id
_entity.type
_entity.pdbx_description
1 polymer ?
#
loop_
_entity_poly.entity_id
_entity_poly.type
_entity_poly.pdbx_seq_one_letter_code
_entity_poly.pdbx_strand_id
1 'polypeptide(L)'
;AALRTRTRIELAQLHQRLQSTMIFVTHDQVEAMTLADRIVVMNNRRIEQIGSPMEIYERPATKFVAGFVGAPAMNFVEATLDRSAGHPPAGRRPT
;
A
#
# COMPACT_ATOMS: atom_id res chain seq x y z
N ALA A 1 -5.23 17.99 27.52
CA ALA A 1 -4.53 17.07 26.59
C ALA A 1 -5.15 15.67 26.55
N ALA A 2 -5.58 15.08 27.68
CA ALA A 2 -6.17 13.72 27.75
C ALA A 2 -7.47 13.51 26.94
N LEU A 3 -8.24 14.57 26.69
CA LEU A 3 -9.51 14.51 25.95
C LEU A 3 -9.36 14.12 24.47
N ARG A 4 -8.22 14.43 23.83
CA ARG A 4 -7.97 14.08 22.42
C ARG A 4 -7.59 12.61 22.23
N THR A 5 -6.94 12.02 23.22
CA THR A 5 -6.59 10.59 23.21
C THR A 5 -7.84 9.74 23.41
N ARG A 6 -8.79 10.22 24.24
CA ARG A 6 -10.04 9.52 24.53
C ARG A 6 -10.97 9.42 23.32
N THR A 7 -11.12 10.49 22.54
CA THR A 7 -11.97 10.48 21.34
C THR A 7 -11.45 9.56 20.23
N ARG A 8 -10.12 9.40 20.09
CA ARG A 8 -9.51 8.46 19.13
C ARG A 8 -9.81 6.99 19.44
N ILE A 9 -9.80 6.61 20.73
CA ILE A 9 -10.12 5.26 21.17
C ILE A 9 -11.60 4.96 20.95
N GLU A 10 -12.48 5.93 21.22
CA GLU A 10 -13.92 5.79 20.99
C GLU A 10 -14.27 5.63 19.50
N LEU A 11 -13.57 6.33 18.59
CA LEU A 11 -13.71 6.16 17.14
C LEU A 11 -13.27 4.77 16.65
N ALA A 12 -12.13 4.26 17.16
CA ALA A 12 -11.65 2.92 16.84
C ALA A 12 -12.61 1.83 17.35
N GLN A 13 -13.16 2.01 18.55
CA GLN A 13 -14.17 1.11 19.13
C GLN A 13 -15.52 1.21 18.41
N LEU A 14 -15.91 2.40 17.92
CA LEU A 14 -17.11 2.56 17.11
C LEU A 14 -16.95 1.88 15.75
N HIS A 15 -15.78 2.02 15.13
CA HIS A 15 -15.44 1.36 13.86
C HIS A 15 -15.44 -0.17 13.99
N GLN A 16 -14.89 -0.70 15.09
CA GLN A 16 -14.88 -2.15 15.37
C GLN A 16 -16.28 -2.70 15.73
N ARG A 17 -17.19 -1.86 16.24
CA ARG A 17 -18.58 -2.21 16.56
C ARG A 17 -19.54 -2.08 15.38
N LEU A 18 -19.27 -1.17 14.44
CA LEU A 18 -20.08 -0.95 13.25
C LEU A 18 -19.56 -1.88 12.16
N GLN A 19 -20.12 -3.08 12.05
CA GLN A 19 -19.96 -3.97 10.89
C GLN A 19 -20.59 -3.41 9.60
N SER A 20 -20.42 -2.11 9.36
CA SER A 20 -20.94 -1.36 8.23
C SER A 20 -19.78 -0.98 7.33
N THR A 21 -19.97 -1.08 6.01
CA THR A 21 -18.94 -0.71 5.04
C THR A 21 -18.55 0.76 5.19
N MET A 22 -17.28 1.04 5.45
CA MET A 22 -16.72 2.40 5.57
C MET A 22 -15.67 2.62 4.48
N ILE A 23 -15.69 3.82 3.90
CA ILE A 23 -14.65 4.29 2.98
C ILE A 23 -13.90 5.43 3.68
N PHE A 24 -12.59 5.28 3.83
CA PHE A 24 -11.70 6.30 4.37
C PHE A 24 -10.78 6.82 3.27
N VAL A 25 -10.60 8.14 3.22
CA VAL A 25 -9.73 8.81 2.23
C VAL A 25 -8.66 9.57 2.99
N THR A 26 -7.41 9.21 2.75
CA THR A 26 -6.24 9.87 3.33
C THR A 26 -5.14 10.01 2.29
N HIS A 27 -4.23 10.93 2.56
CA HIS A 27 -2.97 11.08 1.84
C HIS A 27 -1.78 10.48 2.61
N ASP A 28 -2.00 10.01 3.85
CA ASP A 28 -0.97 9.39 4.68
C ASP A 28 -0.97 7.87 4.48
N GLN A 29 0.16 7.35 3.99
CA GLN A 29 0.38 5.93 3.78
C GLN A 29 0.32 5.13 5.10
N VAL A 30 0.75 5.69 6.23
CA VAL A 30 0.73 4.99 7.54
C VAL A 30 -0.71 4.75 7.98
N GLU A 31 -1.58 5.73 7.81
CA GLU A 31 -3.02 5.59 8.09
C GLU A 31 -3.66 4.54 7.18
N ALA A 32 -3.36 4.58 5.87
CA ALA A 32 -3.89 3.62 4.90
C ALA A 32 -3.43 2.19 5.20
N MET A 33 -2.16 2.00 5.57
CA MET A 33 -1.58 0.67 5.81
C MET A 33 -2.01 0.03 7.13
N THR A 34 -2.38 0.83 8.13
CA THR A 34 -2.68 0.31 9.47
C THR A 34 -4.16 0.14 9.75
N LEU A 35 -5.03 0.87 9.04
CA LEU A 35 -6.47 0.89 9.31
C LEU A 35 -7.32 0.18 8.26
N ALA A 36 -6.82 0.03 7.02
CA ALA A 36 -7.62 -0.49 5.93
C ALA A 36 -7.48 -2.01 5.76
N ASP A 37 -8.61 -2.70 5.63
CA ASP A 37 -8.62 -4.09 5.14
C ASP A 37 -8.24 -4.16 3.65
N ARG A 38 -8.58 -3.10 2.90
CA ARG A 38 -8.36 -2.98 1.46
C ARG A 38 -8.08 -1.53 1.08
N ILE A 39 -6.99 -1.32 0.33
CA ILE A 39 -6.52 -0.02 -0.11
C ILE A 39 -6.83 0.15 -1.60
N VAL A 40 -7.29 1.32 -1.98
CA VAL A 40 -7.43 1.77 -3.37
C VAL A 40 -6.47 2.92 -3.58
N VAL A 41 -5.40 2.69 -4.34
CA VAL A 41 -4.43 3.73 -4.69
C VAL A 41 -4.94 4.47 -5.93
N MET A 42 -5.01 5.79 -5.84
CA MET A 42 -5.46 6.65 -6.93
C MET A 42 -4.37 7.64 -7.35
N ASN A 43 -4.29 7.88 -8.64
CA ASN A 43 -3.37 8.85 -9.24
C ASN A 43 -4.04 9.47 -10.48
N ASN A 44 -3.96 10.79 -10.64
CA ASN A 44 -4.51 11.51 -11.80
C ASN A 44 -5.97 11.13 -12.16
N ARG A 45 -6.83 10.96 -11.14
CA ARG A 45 -8.25 10.54 -11.27
C ARG A 45 -8.44 9.09 -11.76
N ARG A 46 -7.40 8.27 -11.78
CA ARG A 46 -7.46 6.84 -12.12
C ARG A 46 -7.07 5.99 -10.91
N ILE A 47 -7.64 4.80 -10.83
CA ILE A 47 -7.20 3.78 -9.88
C ILE A 47 -5.93 3.14 -10.43
N GLU A 48 -4.85 3.19 -9.66
CA GLU A 48 -3.55 2.57 -9.99
C GLU A 48 -3.53 1.11 -9.55
N GLN A 49 -4.01 0.84 -8.33
CA GLN A 49 -4.05 -0.51 -7.76
C GLN A 49 -5.11 -0.61 -6.67
N ILE A 50 -5.64 -1.82 -6.50
CA ILE A 50 -6.52 -2.19 -5.39
C ILE A 50 -5.96 -3.47 -4.78
N GLY A 51 -5.83 -3.52 -3.45
CA GLY A 51 -5.35 -4.72 -2.76
C GLY A 51 -5.34 -4.56 -1.24
N SER A 52 -5.01 -5.62 -0.52
CA SER A 52 -4.68 -5.55 0.90
C SER A 52 -3.40 -4.72 1.12
N PRO A 53 -3.18 -4.18 2.33
CA PRO A 53 -1.94 -3.45 2.65
C PRO A 53 -0.67 -4.20 2.24
N MET A 54 -0.63 -5.51 2.48
CA MET A 54 0.54 -6.34 2.15
C MET A 54 0.73 -6.49 0.64
N GLU A 55 -0.33 -6.69 -0.14
CA GLU A 55 -0.23 -6.80 -1.60
C GLU A 55 0.26 -5.49 -2.24
N ILE A 56 -0.21 -4.35 -1.72
CA ILE A 56 0.23 -3.03 -2.16
C ILE A 56 1.73 -2.83 -1.90
N TYR A 57 2.24 -3.35 -0.77
CA TYR A 57 3.65 -3.28 -0.38
C TYR A 57 4.54 -4.25 -1.17
N GLU A 58 4.19 -5.53 -1.21
CA GLU A 58 5.02 -6.59 -1.79
C GLU A 58 4.96 -6.62 -3.32
N ARG A 59 3.85 -6.19 -3.90
CA ARG A 59 3.56 -6.33 -5.34
C ARG A 59 2.93 -5.06 -5.91
N PRO A 60 3.67 -3.94 -5.94
CA PRO A 60 3.18 -2.72 -6.56
C PRO A 60 3.00 -2.89 -8.08
N ALA A 61 1.82 -2.54 -8.58
CA ALA A 61 1.43 -2.71 -9.98
C ALA A 61 2.03 -1.63 -10.89
N THR A 62 2.33 -0.44 -10.35
CA THR A 62 2.91 0.67 -11.10
C THR A 62 4.07 1.31 -10.35
N LYS A 63 4.95 2.01 -11.09
CA LYS A 63 6.06 2.78 -10.49
C LYS A 63 5.55 3.81 -9.48
N PHE A 64 4.36 4.37 -9.71
CA PHE A 64 3.73 5.28 -8.76
C PHE A 64 3.44 4.57 -7.45
N VAL A 65 2.79 3.40 -7.46
CA VAL A 65 2.49 2.64 -6.23
C VAL A 65 3.78 2.22 -5.53
N ALA A 66 4.77 1.73 -6.28
CA ALA A 66 6.08 1.35 -5.72
C ALA A 66 6.83 2.54 -5.08
N GLY A 67 6.67 3.74 -5.62
CA GLY A 67 7.25 4.97 -5.05
C GLY A 67 6.41 5.60 -3.94
N PHE A 68 5.10 5.32 -3.92
CA PHE A 68 4.15 5.80 -2.93
C PHE A 68 4.15 4.95 -1.66
N VAL A 69 4.63 3.71 -1.73
CA VAL A 69 4.50 2.73 -0.65
C VAL A 69 5.86 2.40 -0.07
N GLY A 70 6.02 2.64 1.24
CA GLY A 70 7.24 2.37 2.00
C GLY A 70 8.02 3.64 2.35
N ALA A 71 8.61 3.65 3.54
CA ALA A 71 9.51 4.71 4.01
C ALA A 71 10.83 4.07 4.45
N PRO A 72 11.93 4.23 3.68
CA PRO A 72 12.03 4.99 2.42
C PRO A 72 11.35 4.30 1.23
N ALA A 73 11.00 5.09 0.20
CA ALA A 73 10.36 4.60 -1.02
C ALA A 73 11.27 3.62 -1.80
N MET A 74 10.67 2.80 -2.66
CA MET A 74 11.41 1.83 -3.46
C MET A 74 12.44 2.52 -4.38
N ASN A 75 13.67 2.00 -4.38
CA ASN A 75 14.71 2.48 -5.27
C ASN A 75 14.45 1.99 -6.71
N PHE A 76 14.50 2.91 -7.67
CA PHE A 76 14.40 2.58 -9.10
C PHE A 76 15.77 2.71 -9.77
N VAL A 77 16.14 1.71 -10.55
CA VAL A 77 17.35 1.71 -11.39
C VAL A 77 16.92 1.47 -12.83
N GLU A 78 17.37 2.33 -13.74
CA GLU A 78 17.14 2.13 -15.18
C GLU A 78 18.05 1.01 -15.69
N ALA A 79 17.45 0.03 -16.36
CA ALA A 79 18.17 -1.09 -16.94
C ALA A 79 17.70 -1.33 -18.37
N THR A 80 18.65 -1.59 -19.25
CA THR A 80 18.36 -2.04 -20.62
C THR A 80 18.49 -3.55 -20.65
N LEU A 81 17.47 -4.25 -21.13
CA LEU A 81 17.53 -5.70 -21.33
C LEU A 81 18.42 -5.99 -22.54
N ASP A 82 19.66 -6.40 -22.28
CA ASP A 82 20.51 -6.97 -23.33
C ASP A 82 20.10 -8.44 -23.56
N ARG A 83 19.46 -8.70 -24.70
CA ARG A 83 19.02 -10.05 -25.10
C ARG A 83 20.18 -10.92 -25.62
N SER A 84 21.38 -10.37 -25.73
CA SER A 84 22.58 -11.04 -26.22
C SER A 84 23.26 -11.89 -25.14
N ALA A 85 22.98 -11.60 -23.85
CA ALA A 85 23.41 -12.42 -22.73
C ALA A 85 22.34 -13.49 -22.44
N GLY A 86 22.63 -14.74 -22.84
CA GLY A 86 21.72 -15.87 -22.70
C GLY A 86 21.26 -16.14 -21.26
N HIS A 87 19.97 -16.47 -21.14
CA HIS A 87 19.26 -17.04 -19.99
C HIS A 87 19.43 -16.34 -18.62
N PRO A 88 18.41 -15.63 -18.10
CA PRO A 88 18.44 -15.19 -16.71
C PRO A 88 18.42 -16.42 -15.79
N PRO A 89 19.26 -16.50 -14.73
CA PRO A 89 19.19 -17.60 -13.78
C PRO A 89 17.79 -17.63 -13.17
N ALA A 90 17.09 -18.76 -13.33
CA ALA A 90 15.77 -18.98 -12.79
C ALA A 90 15.76 -18.69 -11.29
N GLY A 91 15.15 -17.57 -10.90
CA GLY A 91 14.91 -17.20 -9.51
C GLY A 91 14.06 -18.28 -8.86
N ARG A 92 14.68 -19.09 -8.01
CA ARG A 92 14.03 -20.14 -7.24
C ARG A 92 13.06 -19.47 -6.25
N ARG A 93 11.75 -19.64 -6.47
CA ARG A 93 10.73 -19.33 -5.45
C ARG A 93 10.84 -20.38 -4.33
N PRO A 94 11.02 -20.03 -3.06
CA PRO A 94 10.79 -20.95 -1.97
C PRO A 94 9.28 -21.09 -1.72
N THR A 95 8.84 -22.34 -1.62
CA THR A 95 7.51 -22.79 -1.16
C THR A 95 7.34 -22.57 0.32
#